data_AF-A0A814VVR8-F1
#
_entry.id   AF-A0A814VVR8-F1
#
_cell.length_a   1.000
_cell.length_b   1.000
_cell.length_c   1.000
_cell.angle_alpha   90.00
_cell.angle_beta   90.00
_cell.angle_gamma   90.00
#
_symmetry.space_group_name_H-M   'P 1'
#
loop_
_entity.id
_entity.type
_entity.pdbx_description
1 polymer ?
#
loop_
_entity_poly.entity_id
_entity_poly.type
_entity_poly.pdbx_seq_one_letter_code
_entity_poly.pdbx_strand_id
1 'polypeptide(L)'
;MSKNDNDRFNLIKTFILKDGDKQTYCNMYNNNPHYNLNDFQIYLNPSIGQKNISCDPKLSDFNEIVVHDISSEDRYYRIKLNNDNTVTFDPQKSELYFNKICTLIDECNQNNKN
;
A
#
# COMPACT_ATOMS: atom_id res chain seq x y z
N MET A 1 10.05 0.21 17.63
CA MET A 1 8.95 0.28 16.65
C MET A 1 7.98 -0.84 16.94
N SER A 2 6.68 -0.56 16.95
CA SER A 2 5.70 -1.41 17.64
C SER A 2 5.19 -2.54 16.74
N LYS A 3 4.83 -3.67 17.35
CA LYS A 3 4.20 -4.82 16.68
C LYS A 3 2.96 -4.45 15.83
N ASN A 4 2.36 -3.28 16.08
CA ASN A 4 1.16 -2.80 15.40
C ASN A 4 1.40 -2.41 13.92
N ASP A 5 2.59 -1.94 13.54
CA ASP A 5 2.76 -1.40 12.17
C ASP A 5 2.70 -2.49 11.11
N ASN A 6 3.24 -3.68 11.39
CA ASN A 6 3.11 -4.85 10.52
C ASN A 6 1.64 -5.28 10.36
N ASP A 7 0.91 -5.35 11.47
CA ASP A 7 -0.50 -5.71 11.46
C ASP A 7 -1.32 -4.70 10.64
N ARG A 8 -1.01 -3.40 10.78
CA ARG A 8 -1.60 -2.32 10.00
C ARG A 8 -1.25 -2.38 8.52
N PHE A 9 0.01 -2.68 8.19
CA PHE A 9 0.44 -2.87 6.80
C PHE A 9 -0.34 -4.02 6.15
N ASN A 10 -0.47 -5.15 6.84
CA ASN A 10 -1.25 -6.29 6.34
C ASN A 10 -2.73 -5.96 6.21
N LEU A 11 -3.31 -5.16 7.12
CA LEU A 11 -4.68 -4.69 7.00
C LEU A 11 -4.88 -3.85 5.73
N ILE A 12 -3.98 -2.91 5.44
CA ILE A 12 -4.03 -2.09 4.21
C ILE A 12 -3.91 -2.98 2.98
N LYS A 13 -2.95 -3.92 2.97
CA LYS A 13 -2.76 -4.87 1.88
C LYS A 13 -4.04 -5.66 1.60
N THR A 14 -4.65 -6.25 2.63
CA THR A 14 -5.90 -7.01 2.50
C THR A 14 -7.05 -6.13 2.01
N PHE A 15 -7.15 -4.89 2.49
CA PHE A 15 -8.15 -3.93 2.04
C PHE A 15 -8.04 -3.66 0.53
N ILE A 16 -6.86 -3.32 0.02
CA ILE A 16 -6.64 -3.05 -1.41
C ILE A 16 -6.94 -4.30 -2.25
N LEU A 17 -6.49 -5.48 -1.81
CA LEU A 17 -6.73 -6.73 -2.56
C LEU A 17 -8.22 -7.12 -2.64
N LYS A 18 -9.01 -6.71 -1.65
CA LYS A 18 -10.44 -7.05 -1.56
C LYS A 18 -11.33 -6.01 -2.24
N ASP A 19 -11.08 -4.73 -1.97
CA ASP A 19 -11.98 -3.63 -2.30
C ASP A 19 -11.39 -2.68 -3.38
N GLY A 20 -10.15 -2.90 -3.80
CA GLY A 20 -9.47 -2.15 -4.85
C GLY A 20 -9.66 -2.68 -6.26
N ASP A 21 -9.09 -1.97 -7.22
CA ASP A 21 -9.02 -2.34 -8.64
C ASP A 21 -7.57 -2.62 -9.07
N LYS A 22 -7.30 -2.60 -10.38
CA LYS A 22 -5.96 -2.78 -10.93
C LYS A 22 -5.59 -1.59 -11.80
N GLN A 23 -4.38 -1.06 -11.59
CA GLN A 23 -3.85 0.04 -12.37
C GLN A 23 -2.33 -0.06 -12.50
N THR A 24 -1.78 0.37 -13.63
CA THR A 24 -0.34 0.47 -13.86
C THR A 24 0.11 1.90 -13.57
N TYR A 25 1.06 2.07 -12.63
CA TYR A 25 1.62 3.40 -12.30
C TYR A 25 3.07 3.58 -12.75
N CYS A 26 3.80 2.50 -13.05
CA CYS A 26 5.20 2.57 -13.46
C CYS A 26 5.52 1.54 -14.56
N ASN A 27 6.67 1.71 -15.22
CA ASN A 27 7.09 0.80 -16.30
C ASN A 27 7.58 -0.58 -15.80
N MET A 28 7.85 -0.72 -14.50
CA MET A 28 8.40 -1.95 -13.92
C MET A 28 7.31 -2.98 -13.59
N TYR A 29 6.12 -2.52 -13.21
CA TYR A 29 5.01 -3.34 -12.73
C TYR A 29 3.74 -2.95 -13.44
N ASN A 30 2.99 -3.95 -13.89
CA ASN A 30 1.71 -3.78 -14.58
C ASN A 30 0.58 -4.32 -13.71
N ASN A 31 -0.62 -3.73 -13.87
CA ASN A 31 -1.85 -4.18 -13.21
C ASN A 31 -1.70 -4.32 -11.69
N ASN A 32 -0.99 -3.38 -11.05
CA ASN A 32 -0.83 -3.36 -9.61
C ASN A 32 -2.21 -3.32 -8.93
N PRO A 33 -2.43 -4.08 -7.84
CA PRO A 33 -3.54 -3.81 -6.95
C PRO A 33 -3.49 -2.34 -6.51
N HIS A 34 -4.62 -1.66 -6.67
CA HIS A 34 -4.71 -0.21 -6.52
C HIS A 34 -5.97 0.18 -5.77
N TYR A 35 -5.90 1.29 -5.03
CA TYR A 35 -7.06 1.94 -4.45
C TYR A 35 -6.91 3.46 -4.53
N ASN A 36 -7.99 4.15 -4.88
CA ASN A 36 -8.02 5.61 -4.93
C ASN A 36 -8.60 6.19 -3.62
N LEU A 37 -7.79 6.94 -2.87
CA LEU A 37 -8.18 7.64 -1.65
C LEU A 37 -8.31 9.13 -1.94
N ASN A 38 -9.21 9.54 -2.85
CA ASN A 38 -9.57 10.91 -3.27
C ASN A 38 -8.41 11.91 -3.48
N ASP A 39 -7.68 12.22 -2.42
CA ASP A 39 -6.48 13.06 -2.35
C ASP A 39 -5.24 12.36 -2.94
N PHE A 40 -5.13 11.03 -2.80
CA PHE A 40 -3.96 10.27 -3.28
C PHE A 40 -4.34 8.83 -3.65
N GLN A 41 -3.48 8.20 -4.46
CA GLN A 41 -3.65 6.81 -4.90
C GLN A 41 -2.65 5.91 -4.15
N ILE A 42 -3.04 4.66 -3.91
CA ILE A 42 -2.16 3.65 -3.29
C ILE A 42 -2.06 2.40 -4.15
N TYR A 43 -0.85 1.85 -4.25
CA TYR A 43 -0.52 0.67 -5.06
C TYR A 43 0.24 -0.36 -4.24
N LEU A 44 0.12 -1.63 -4.62
CA LEU A 44 0.95 -2.71 -4.08
C LEU A 44 2.01 -3.17 -5.11
N ASN A 45 3.26 -3.28 -4.65
CA ASN A 45 4.36 -3.86 -5.42
C ASN A 45 4.73 -5.26 -4.88
N PRO A 46 5.08 -6.20 -5.78
CA PRO A 46 5.33 -7.59 -5.42
C PRO A 46 6.69 -7.78 -4.72
N SER A 47 6.75 -8.73 -3.79
CA SER A 47 7.96 -9.00 -3.00
C SER A 47 9.12 -9.62 -3.79
N ILE A 48 8.83 -10.23 -4.94
CA ILE A 48 9.83 -10.88 -5.81
C ILE A 48 10.21 -10.04 -7.05
N GLY A 49 9.83 -8.77 -7.07
CA GLY A 49 10.16 -7.82 -8.15
C GLY A 49 9.62 -8.27 -9.51
N GLN A 50 10.43 -8.10 -10.57
CA GLN A 50 10.00 -8.36 -11.96
C GLN A 50 9.62 -9.81 -12.26
N LYS A 51 9.94 -10.78 -11.39
CA LYS A 51 9.41 -12.15 -11.49
C LYS A 51 7.89 -12.21 -11.33
N ASN A 52 7.28 -11.16 -10.80
CA ASN A 52 5.83 -10.95 -10.74
C ASN A 52 5.44 -9.61 -11.39
N ILE A 53 5.85 -9.39 -12.65
CA ILE A 53 5.60 -8.13 -13.37
C ILE A 53 4.11 -7.79 -13.51
N SER A 54 3.21 -8.78 -13.50
CA SER A 54 1.76 -8.58 -13.61
C SER A 54 1.05 -8.41 -12.27
N CYS A 55 1.80 -8.36 -11.16
CA CYS A 55 1.29 -8.20 -9.81
C CYS A 55 0.18 -9.21 -9.45
N ASP A 56 0.38 -10.48 -9.82
CA ASP A 56 -0.57 -11.55 -9.51
C ASP A 56 -0.40 -11.97 -8.04
N PRO A 57 -1.44 -11.83 -7.18
CA PRO A 57 -1.39 -12.27 -5.78
C PRO A 57 -1.16 -13.78 -5.62
N LYS A 58 -1.32 -14.59 -6.67
CA LYS A 58 -1.04 -16.03 -6.64
C LYS A 58 0.44 -16.36 -6.80
N LEU A 59 1.25 -15.44 -7.35
CA LEU A 59 2.67 -15.67 -7.63
C LEU A 59 3.59 -15.23 -6.49
N SER A 60 3.21 -14.16 -5.78
CA SER A 60 3.94 -13.70 -4.61
C SER A 60 3.05 -12.86 -3.70
N ASP A 61 3.52 -12.65 -2.48
CA ASP A 61 2.99 -11.61 -1.61
C ASP A 61 3.43 -10.20 -2.10
N PHE A 62 2.89 -9.18 -1.45
CA PHE A 62 3.25 -7.77 -1.62
C PHE A 62 3.88 -7.24 -0.34
N ASN A 63 5.02 -6.56 -0.47
CA ASN A 63 5.79 -6.03 0.65
C ASN A 63 6.08 -4.53 0.54
N GLU A 64 5.55 -3.86 -0.48
CA GLU A 64 5.69 -2.41 -0.63
C GLU A 64 4.36 -1.80 -1.03
N ILE A 65 3.94 -0.79 -0.26
CA ILE A 65 2.87 0.13 -0.60
C ILE A 65 3.52 1.37 -1.21
N VAL A 66 3.04 1.77 -2.38
CA VAL A 66 3.41 3.03 -3.01
C VAL A 66 2.24 3.98 -2.92
N VAL A 67 2.48 5.16 -2.38
CA VAL A 67 1.53 6.27 -2.39
C VAL A 67 1.91 7.21 -3.52
N HIS A 68 0.94 7.55 -4.35
CA HIS A 68 1.06 8.53 -5.42
C HIS A 68 0.15 9.72 -5.09
N ASP A 69 0.77 10.83 -4.72
CA ASP A 69 0.10 12.10 -4.46
C ASP A 69 0.61 13.11 -5.49
N ILE A 70 -0.28 13.52 -6.40
CA ILE A 70 0.08 14.44 -7.49
C ILE A 70 0.23 15.87 -7.00
N SER A 71 -0.32 16.19 -5.83
CA SER A 71 -0.31 17.53 -5.23
C SER A 71 0.92 17.77 -4.35
N SER A 72 1.62 16.72 -3.93
CA SER A 72 2.83 16.82 -3.12
C SER A 72 4.09 17.07 -3.95
N GLU A 73 5.10 17.66 -3.30
CA GLU A 73 6.42 17.91 -3.89
C GLU A 73 7.10 16.60 -4.34
N ASP A 74 7.14 15.60 -3.46
CA ASP A 74 7.50 14.23 -3.84
C ASP A 74 6.24 13.54 -4.34
N ARG A 75 6.21 13.19 -5.63
CA ARG A 75 5.02 12.53 -6.20
C ARG A 75 4.79 11.13 -5.67
N TYR A 76 5.84 10.47 -5.20
CA TYR A 76 5.80 9.07 -4.79
C TYR A 76 6.43 8.87 -3.42
N TYR A 77 5.70 8.18 -2.55
CA TYR A 77 6.16 7.76 -1.23
C TYR A 77 6.09 6.24 -1.12
N ARG A 78 7.06 5.64 -0.44
CA ARG A 78 7.19 4.19 -0.28
C ARG A 78 7.07 3.81 1.19
N ILE A 79 6.33 2.74 1.43
CA ILE A 79 6.18 2.11 2.74
C ILE A 79 6.46 0.64 2.53
N LYS A 80 7.46 0.09 3.23
CA LYS A 80 7.96 -1.26 2.97
C LYS A 80 7.90 -2.13 4.22
N LEU A 81 7.35 -3.33 4.07
CA LEU A 81 7.42 -4.40 5.05
C LEU A 81 8.69 -5.23 4.83
N ASN A 82 9.56 -5.28 5.83
CA ASN A 82 10.81 -6.01 5.79
C ASN A 82 10.64 -7.43 6.33
N ASN A 83 11.63 -8.30 6.06
CA ASN A 83 11.59 -9.71 6.46
C ASN A 83 11.59 -9.91 8.00
N ASP A 84 12.07 -8.92 8.75
CA ASP A 84 12.03 -8.90 10.22
C ASP A 84 10.71 -8.35 10.79
N ASN A 85 9.70 -8.17 9.91
CA ASN A 85 8.39 -7.58 10.20
C ASN A 85 8.44 -6.11 10.63
N THR A 86 9.53 -5.38 10.36
CA THR A 86 9.55 -3.93 10.52
C THR A 86 8.94 -3.25 9.31
N VAL A 87 8.28 -2.11 9.55
CA VAL A 87 7.81 -1.21 8.48
C VAL A 87 8.75 -0.02 8.39
N THR A 88 9.21 0.28 7.18
CA THR A 88 10.09 1.41 6.87
C THR A 88 9.43 2.40 5.93
N PHE A 89 9.76 3.68 6.10
CA PHE A 89 9.14 4.83 5.44
C PHE A 89 10.17 5.59 4.61
N ASP A 90 9.94 5.70 3.29
CA ASP A 90 10.84 6.40 2.38
C ASP A 90 10.10 7.39 1.44
N PRO A 91 10.34 8.71 1.55
CA PRO A 91 11.03 9.36 2.67
C PRO A 91 10.28 9.16 3.99
N GLN A 92 10.87 9.55 5.13
CA GLN A 92 10.22 9.44 6.46
C GLN A 92 8.80 10.04 6.49
N LYS A 93 8.54 11.07 5.67
CA LYS A 93 7.22 11.69 5.49
C LYS A 93 6.12 10.70 5.07
N SER A 94 6.46 9.54 4.49
CA SER A 94 5.49 8.50 4.12
C SER A 94 4.75 7.88 5.31
N GLU A 95 5.28 8.04 6.53
CA GLU A 95 4.60 7.68 7.77
C GLU A 95 3.27 8.43 7.96
N LEU A 96 3.18 9.69 7.51
CA LEU A 96 1.94 10.47 7.59
C LEU A 96 0.84 9.87 6.72
N TYR A 97 1.20 9.43 5.51
CA TYR A 97 0.25 8.75 4.62
C TYR A 97 -0.16 7.40 5.20
N PHE A 98 0.78 6.62 5.74
CA PHE A 98 0.47 5.35 6.39
C PHE A 98 -0.57 5.50 7.50
N ASN A 99 -0.39 6.49 8.38
CA ASN A 99 -1.34 6.79 9.45
C ASN A 99 -2.71 7.23 8.91
N LYS A 100 -2.73 8.10 7.89
CA LYS A 100 -3.99 8.55 7.25
C LYS A 100 -4.75 7.39 6.61
N ILE A 101 -4.08 6.50 5.90
CA ILE A 101 -4.68 5.29 5.30
C ILE A 101 -5.28 4.41 6.39
N CYS A 102 -4.53 4.17 7.47
CA CYS A 102 -4.98 3.38 8.60
C CYS A 102 -6.28 3.91 9.21
N THR A 103 -6.37 5.23 9.45
CA THR A 103 -7.58 5.87 9.96
C THR A 103 -8.77 5.70 9.03
N LEU A 104 -8.57 5.91 7.72
CA LEU A 104 -9.65 5.77 6.72
C LEU A 104 -10.20 4.34 6.67
N ILE A 105 -9.32 3.33 6.74
CA ILE A 105 -9.75 1.93 6.74
C ILE A 105 -10.53 1.60 8.01
N ASP A 106 -10.14 2.12 9.17
CA ASP A 106 -10.88 1.92 10.42
C ASP A 106 -12.30 2.51 10.33
N GLU A 107 -12.43 3.73 9.78
CA GLU A 107 -13.72 4.39 9.58
C GLU A 107 -14.62 3.60 8.62
N CYS A 108 -14.08 3.11 7.50
CA CYS A 108 -14.81 2.23 6.57
C CYS A 108 -15.30 0.95 7.25
N ASN A 109 -14.47 0.33 8.10
CA ASN A 109 -14.82 -0.91 8.80
C ASN A 109 -15.87 -0.71 9.90
N GLN A 110 -15.94 0.48 10.51
CA GLN A 110 -16.98 0.81 11.50
C GLN A 110 -18.34 1.08 10.84
N ASN A 111 -18.34 1.75 9.69
CA ASN A 111 -19.57 2.07 8.96
C ASN A 111 -20.26 0.84 8.36
N ASN A 112 -19.51 -0.24 8.06
CA ASN A 112 -20.05 -1.50 7.54
C ASN A 112 -20.60 -2.45 8.62
N LYS A 113 -20.56 -2.05 9.90
CA LYS A 113 -21.05 -2.86 11.04
C LYS A 113 -22.37 -2.35 11.65
N ASN A 114 -22.93 -1.27 11.09
CA ASN A 114 -24.22 -0.69 11.46
C ASN A 114 -25.26 -0.97 10.38
#